data_AF-A0A2T5HNU5-F1
#
_entry.id   AF-A0A2T5HNU5-F1
#
_cell.length_a   1.000
_cell.length_b   1.000
_cell.length_c   1.000
_cell.angle_alpha   90.00
_cell.angle_beta   90.00
_cell.angle_gamma   90.00
#
_symmetry.space_group_name_H-M   'P 1'
#
loop_
_entity.id
_entity.type
_entity.pdbx_description
1 polymer ?
#
loop_
_entity_poly.entity_id
_entity_poly.type
_entity_poly.pdbx_seq_one_letter_code
_entity_poly.pdbx_strand_id
1 'polypeptide(L)'
;MNSKLRITAVEPASRQGLHITWSDSRTLHVNLAELVHSFRVLAPLQDAALFKQVQVGEWGLDLVWPGDIELAATTLYRLAMEQAGEAMPKGAFKEWMQRHGLSLTGAAEALHLTRRTITAYSTGPNPIPYHIALACKGWEVIQGQGEVGEGRVRYTVEPPREQDGGTSVKAVKKNTAPRAVRR
;
A
#
# COMPACT_ATOMS: atom_id res chain seq x y z
N MET A 1 2.50 -17.64 -0.96
CA MET A 1 1.67 -17.88 0.23
C MET A 1 0.25 -17.48 -0.10
N ASN A 2 -0.59 -18.45 -0.45
CA ASN A 2 -1.99 -18.22 -0.79
C ASN A 2 -2.81 -18.59 0.46
N SER A 3 -2.69 -17.79 1.52
CA SER A 3 -3.65 -17.90 2.63
C SER A 3 -4.99 -17.52 2.02
N LYS A 4 -5.89 -18.49 1.86
CA LYS A 4 -7.28 -18.22 1.48
C LYS A 4 -7.77 -17.18 2.47
N LEU A 5 -7.98 -15.96 1.97
CA LEU A 5 -8.35 -14.83 2.79
C LEU A 5 -9.73 -15.12 3.38
N ARG A 6 -9.79 -15.41 4.67
CA ARG A 6 -11.02 -15.79 5.36
C ARG A 6 -11.33 -14.80 6.46
N ILE A 7 -12.62 -14.54 6.63
CA ILE A 7 -13.14 -13.75 7.75
C ILE A 7 -13.25 -14.69 8.96
N THR A 8 -12.74 -14.24 10.10
CA THR A 8 -12.78 -14.98 11.36
C THR A 8 -13.71 -14.33 12.38
N ALA A 9 -13.87 -13.01 12.31
CA ALA A 9 -14.81 -12.26 13.14
C ALA A 9 -15.26 -10.97 12.45
N VAL A 10 -16.41 -10.45 12.87
CA VAL A 10 -16.96 -9.17 12.42
C VAL A 10 -17.62 -8.44 13.58
N GLU A 11 -17.41 -7.14 13.66
CA GLU A 11 -18.04 -6.25 14.65
C GLU A 11 -18.58 -4.99 13.96
N PRO A 12 -19.85 -4.60 14.19
CA PRO A 12 -20.35 -3.30 13.74
C PRO A 12 -19.64 -2.15 14.46
N ALA A 13 -18.96 -1.29 13.69
CA ALA A 13 -18.19 -0.15 14.21
C ALA A 13 -18.98 1.17 14.16
N SER A 14 -19.85 1.35 13.16
CA SER A 14 -20.69 2.54 13.01
C SER A 14 -21.97 2.20 12.23
N ARG A 15 -22.78 3.19 11.82
CA ARG A 15 -24.06 2.98 11.12
C ARG A 15 -23.94 2.02 9.93
N GLN A 16 -22.83 2.12 9.17
CA GLN A 16 -22.54 1.28 8.00
C GLN A 16 -21.06 0.86 7.97
N GLY A 17 -20.38 0.91 9.12
CA GLY A 17 -18.97 0.53 9.25
C GLY A 17 -18.82 -0.80 9.97
N LEU A 18 -17.86 -1.61 9.54
CA LEU A 18 -17.51 -2.90 10.13
C LEU A 18 -16.03 -2.93 10.46
N HIS A 19 -15.69 -3.56 11.58
CA HIS A 19 -14.37 -4.13 11.81
C HIS A 19 -14.41 -5.61 11.44
N ILE A 20 -13.53 -6.02 10.54
CA ILE A 20 -13.45 -7.40 10.06
C ILE A 20 -12.08 -7.95 10.43
N THR A 21 -12.08 -9.02 11.23
CA THR A 21 -10.87 -9.77 11.55
C THR A 21 -10.67 -10.87 10.51
N TRP A 22 -9.45 -10.96 10.00
CA TRP A 22 -9.06 -11.89 8.95
C TRP A 22 -8.26 -13.06 9.53
N SER A 23 -8.09 -14.12 8.74
CA SER A 23 -7.35 -15.33 9.09
C SER A 23 -5.86 -15.09 9.45
N ASP A 24 -5.31 -13.95 9.07
CA ASP A 24 -3.96 -13.51 9.43
C ASP A 24 -3.93 -12.66 10.71
N SER A 25 -5.03 -12.63 11.46
CA SER A 25 -5.25 -11.84 12.68
C SER A 25 -5.27 -10.32 12.48
N ARG A 26 -5.16 -9.81 11.24
CA ARG A 26 -5.36 -8.38 10.99
C ARG A 26 -6.84 -8.05 11.14
N THR A 27 -7.12 -6.90 11.73
CA THR A 27 -8.47 -6.33 11.76
C THR A 27 -8.48 -5.09 10.90
N LEU A 28 -9.36 -5.06 9.90
CA LEU A 28 -9.50 -3.95 8.97
C LEU A 28 -10.88 -3.31 9.15
N HIS A 29 -10.91 -1.99 9.11
CA HIS A 29 -12.17 -1.24 9.05
C HIS A 29 -12.64 -1.11 7.60
N VAL A 30 -13.93 -1.33 7.36
CA VAL A 30 -14.59 -1.07 6.08
C VAL A 30 -15.88 -0.30 6.28
N ASN A 31 -16.04 0.78 5.54
CA ASN A 31 -17.27 1.55 5.44
C ASN A 31 -18.05 1.09 4.19
N LEU A 32 -19.29 0.66 4.36
CA LEU A 32 -20.16 0.14 3.31
C LEU A 32 -21.19 1.17 2.81
N ALA A 33 -21.15 2.43 3.29
CA ALA A 33 -22.16 3.44 2.96
C ALA A 33 -22.32 3.66 1.45
N GLU A 34 -21.21 3.84 0.73
CA GLU A 34 -21.23 4.03 -0.73
C GLU A 34 -21.76 2.78 -1.45
N LEU A 35 -21.37 1.59 -0.99
CA LEU A 35 -21.81 0.32 -1.58
C LEU A 35 -23.32 0.12 -1.40
N VAL A 36 -23.82 0.35 -0.18
CA VAL A 36 -25.24 0.27 0.16
C VAL A 36 -26.07 1.30 -0.61
N HIS A 37 -25.52 2.50 -0.84
CA HIS A 37 -26.17 3.53 -1.64
C HIS A 37 -26.21 3.16 -3.14
N SER A 38 -25.14 2.56 -3.65
CA SER A 38 -24.97 2.27 -5.08
C SER A 38 -25.79 1.07 -5.56
N PHE A 39 -26.01 0.06 -4.70
CA PHE A 39 -26.65 -1.19 -5.10
C PHE A 39 -28.00 -1.37 -4.41
N ARG A 40 -29.08 -1.36 -5.21
CA ARG A 40 -30.47 -1.54 -4.70
C ARG A 40 -30.66 -2.80 -3.87
N VAL A 41 -29.97 -3.90 -4.21
CA VAL A 41 -30.03 -5.16 -3.46
C VAL A 41 -29.54 -5.01 -2.01
N LEU A 42 -28.66 -4.04 -1.75
CA LEU A 42 -28.13 -3.75 -0.42
C LEU A 42 -28.92 -2.67 0.32
N ALA A 43 -29.96 -2.08 -0.29
CA ALA A 43 -30.74 -1.01 0.33
C ALA A 43 -31.31 -1.35 1.72
N PRO A 44 -31.71 -2.60 2.04
CA PRO A 44 -32.14 -2.96 3.39
C PRO A 44 -31.07 -2.70 4.47
N LEU A 45 -29.78 -2.75 4.12
CA LEU A 45 -28.66 -2.45 5.03
C LEU A 45 -28.55 -0.96 5.41
N GLN A 46 -29.44 -0.09 4.93
CA GLN A 46 -29.58 1.27 5.44
C GLN A 46 -30.23 1.32 6.83
N ASP A 47 -31.01 0.29 7.18
CA ASP A 47 -31.54 0.09 8.53
C ASP A 47 -30.41 -0.39 9.45
N ALA A 48 -30.09 0.44 10.46
CA ALA A 48 -29.05 0.14 11.43
C ALA A 48 -29.35 -1.10 12.28
N ALA A 49 -30.63 -1.43 12.50
CA ALA A 49 -31.02 -2.63 13.26
C ALA A 49 -30.77 -3.89 12.43
N LEU A 50 -31.03 -3.87 11.12
CA LEU A 50 -30.68 -4.95 10.22
C LEU A 50 -29.15 -5.05 10.07
N PHE A 51 -28.46 -3.93 9.86
CA PHE A 51 -27.01 -3.90 9.65
C PHE A 51 -26.22 -4.53 10.81
N LYS A 52 -26.66 -4.32 12.05
CA LYS A 52 -26.03 -4.91 13.26
C LYS A 52 -26.17 -6.43 13.36
N GLN A 53 -27.05 -7.03 12.56
CA GLN A 53 -27.24 -8.49 12.52
C GLN A 53 -26.25 -9.19 11.59
N VAL A 54 -25.19 -8.49 11.16
CA VAL A 54 -24.10 -9.07 10.37
C VAL A 54 -23.53 -10.31 11.05
N GLN A 55 -23.31 -11.36 10.28
CA GLN A 55 -22.65 -12.58 10.71
C GLN A 55 -21.59 -12.99 9.71
N VAL A 56 -20.59 -13.73 10.18
CA VAL A 56 -19.64 -14.40 9.30
C VAL A 56 -20.35 -15.62 8.72
N GLY A 57 -20.35 -15.79 7.39
CA GLY A 57 -20.93 -16.99 6.78
C GLY A 57 -20.15 -18.24 7.16
N GLU A 58 -20.76 -19.41 6.93
CA GLU A 58 -20.30 -20.73 7.41
C GLU A 58 -18.80 -20.98 7.15
N TRP A 59 -18.32 -20.59 5.97
CA TRP A 59 -16.94 -20.85 5.55
C TRP A 59 -16.01 -19.64 5.71
N GLY A 60 -16.51 -18.51 6.22
CA GLY A 60 -15.76 -17.25 6.32
C GLY A 60 -15.38 -16.65 4.96
N LEU A 61 -16.17 -16.93 3.93
CA LEU A 61 -15.96 -16.43 2.56
C LEU A 61 -16.81 -15.19 2.25
N ASP A 62 -17.68 -14.81 3.17
CA ASP A 62 -18.63 -13.72 3.05
C ASP A 62 -19.09 -13.26 4.44
N LEU A 63 -19.71 -12.09 4.45
CA LEU A 63 -20.58 -11.65 5.53
C LEU A 63 -22.02 -11.76 5.08
N VAL A 64 -22.88 -12.21 5.99
CA VAL A 64 -24.29 -12.45 5.73
C VAL A 64 -25.16 -11.61 6.64
N TRP A 65 -26.32 -11.20 6.13
CA TRP A 65 -27.38 -10.53 6.86
C TRP A 65 -28.71 -11.24 6.59
N PRO A 66 -29.72 -11.08 7.48
CA PRO A 66 -31.07 -11.56 7.21
C PRO A 66 -31.62 -11.02 5.88
N GLY A 67 -32.41 -11.83 5.19
CA GLY A 67 -33.01 -11.48 3.90
C GLY A 67 -32.11 -11.78 2.70
N ASP A 68 -31.27 -12.82 2.80
CA ASP A 68 -30.41 -13.34 1.72
C ASP A 68 -29.43 -12.29 1.17
N ILE A 69 -28.94 -11.39 2.04
CA ILE A 69 -27.95 -10.38 1.69
C ILE A 69 -26.58 -10.89 2.09
N GLU A 70 -25.67 -10.97 1.12
CA GLU A 70 -24.31 -11.47 1.31
C GLU A 70 -23.29 -10.54 0.65
N LEU A 71 -22.13 -10.39 1.29
CA LEU A 71 -20.98 -9.66 0.73
C LEU A 71 -19.73 -10.53 0.80
N ALA A 72 -19.15 -10.84 -0.36
CA ALA A 72 -17.95 -11.66 -0.46
C ALA A 72 -16.75 -11.03 0.24
N ALA A 73 -15.98 -11.87 0.94
CA ALA A 73 -14.73 -11.55 1.62
C ALA A 73 -13.72 -10.83 0.70
N THR A 74 -13.63 -11.23 -0.56
CA THR A 74 -12.75 -10.57 -1.55
C THR A 74 -13.15 -9.12 -1.81
N THR A 75 -14.44 -8.82 -1.86
CA THR A 75 -14.96 -7.45 -2.03
C THR A 75 -14.70 -6.62 -0.79
N LEU A 76 -14.96 -7.18 0.39
CA LEU A 76 -14.74 -6.51 1.68
C LEU A 76 -13.26 -6.19 1.89
N TYR A 77 -12.37 -7.14 1.62
CA TYR A 77 -10.93 -6.91 1.72
C TYR A 77 -10.45 -5.84 0.75
N ARG A 78 -10.91 -5.88 -0.51
CA ARG A 78 -10.58 -4.88 -1.51
C ARG A 78 -10.98 -3.47 -1.03
N LEU A 79 -12.23 -3.32 -0.55
CA LEU A 79 -12.72 -2.04 -0.04
C LEU A 79 -11.92 -1.56 1.17
N ALA A 80 -11.61 -2.45 2.10
CA ALA A 80 -10.81 -2.11 3.27
C ALA A 80 -9.42 -1.59 2.90
N MET A 81 -8.73 -2.24 1.96
CA MET A 81 -7.41 -1.82 1.48
C MET A 81 -7.46 -0.48 0.73
N GLU A 82 -8.50 -0.28 -0.09
CA GLU A 82 -8.73 0.99 -0.79
C GLU A 82 -8.99 2.15 0.19
N GLN A 83 -9.82 1.92 1.21
CA GLN A 83 -10.17 2.93 2.22
C GLN A 83 -9.01 3.22 3.20
N ALA A 84 -8.17 2.23 3.48
CA ALA A 84 -6.94 2.42 4.25
C ALA A 84 -5.83 3.13 3.46
N GLY A 85 -6.00 3.33 2.15
CA GLY A 85 -4.97 3.89 1.27
C GLY A 85 -3.81 2.93 0.98
N GLU A 86 -3.92 1.66 1.38
CA GLU A 86 -2.95 0.59 1.09
C GLU A 86 -3.09 0.01 -0.32
N ALA A 87 -4.17 0.37 -1.02
CA ALA A 87 -4.34 0.06 -2.43
C ALA A 87 -5.05 1.20 -3.15
N MET A 88 -4.73 1.37 -4.43
CA MET A 88 -5.40 2.36 -5.26
C MET A 88 -6.66 1.76 -5.90
N PRO A 89 -7.81 2.42 -5.79
CA PRO A 89 -9.01 2.02 -6.51
C PRO A 89 -8.78 2.01 -8.02
N LYS A 90 -9.32 1.02 -8.72
CA LYS A 90 -9.23 0.93 -10.19
C LYS A 90 -9.78 2.17 -10.89
N GLY A 91 -10.87 2.75 -10.34
CA GLY A 91 -11.46 3.99 -10.85
C GLY A 91 -10.47 5.15 -10.79
N ALA A 92 -9.77 5.32 -9.66
CA ALA A 92 -8.76 6.35 -9.51
C ALA A 92 -7.59 6.19 -10.49
N PHE A 93 -7.19 4.95 -10.81
CA PHE A 93 -6.12 4.72 -11.79
C PHE A 93 -6.57 5.02 -13.22
N LYS A 94 -7.81 4.67 -13.58
CA LYS A 94 -8.39 5.07 -14.86
C LYS A 94 -8.50 6.58 -14.97
N GLU A 95 -8.91 7.25 -13.90
CA GLU A 95 -8.97 8.71 -13.84
C GLU A 95 -7.58 9.32 -13.97
N TRP A 96 -6.56 8.78 -13.28
CA TRP A 96 -5.17 9.19 -13.48
C TRP A 96 -4.74 9.09 -14.94
N MET A 97 -5.00 7.96 -15.61
CA MET A 97 -4.71 7.81 -17.03
C MET A 97 -5.45 8.84 -17.89
N GLN A 98 -6.75 9.07 -17.63
CA GLN A 98 -7.57 10.01 -18.37
C GLN A 98 -7.10 11.45 -18.20
N ARG A 99 -6.82 11.89 -16.96
CA ARG A 99 -6.34 13.24 -16.64
C ARG A 99 -5.03 13.56 -17.36
N HIS A 100 -4.17 12.57 -17.55
CA HIS A 100 -2.87 12.72 -18.20
C HIS A 100 -2.84 12.29 -19.68
N GLY A 101 -4.01 11.99 -20.27
CA GLY A 101 -4.11 11.59 -21.67
C GLY A 101 -3.38 10.29 -22.02
N LEU A 102 -3.16 9.41 -21.04
CA LEU A 102 -2.38 8.19 -21.21
C LEU A 102 -3.22 7.05 -21.79
N SER A 103 -2.76 6.48 -22.90
CA SER A 103 -3.23 5.18 -23.38
C SER A 103 -2.69 4.04 -22.51
N LEU A 104 -3.18 2.81 -22.70
CA LEU A 104 -2.60 1.63 -22.03
C LEU A 104 -1.09 1.48 -22.31
N THR A 105 -0.65 1.85 -23.51
CA THR A 105 0.77 1.84 -23.89
C THR A 105 1.52 3.01 -23.23
N GLY A 106 0.94 4.21 -23.22
CA GLY A 106 1.55 5.38 -22.57
C GLY A 106 1.70 5.19 -21.05
N ALA A 107 0.71 4.60 -20.38
CA ALA A 107 0.80 4.26 -18.96
C ALA A 107 1.85 3.15 -18.69
N ALA A 108 2.02 2.21 -19.62
CA ALA A 108 3.05 1.18 -19.52
C ALA A 108 4.46 1.79 -19.60
N GLU A 109 4.67 2.75 -20.51
CA GLU A 109 5.91 3.50 -20.64
C GLU A 109 6.17 4.39 -19.42
N ALA A 110 5.16 5.13 -18.97
CA ALA A 110 5.23 6.04 -17.83
C ALA A 110 5.64 5.33 -16.53
N LEU A 111 5.07 4.16 -16.26
CA LEU A 111 5.31 3.40 -15.03
C LEU A 111 6.38 2.31 -15.19
N HIS A 112 6.99 2.19 -16.37
CA HIS A 112 7.94 1.12 -16.71
C HIS A 112 7.40 -0.29 -16.42
N LEU A 113 6.16 -0.54 -16.82
CA LEU A 113 5.48 -1.82 -16.68
C LEU A 113 5.10 -2.39 -18.05
N THR A 114 4.76 -3.68 -18.10
CA THR A 114 4.22 -4.25 -19.33
C THR A 114 2.80 -3.73 -19.59
N ARG A 115 2.43 -3.58 -20.86
CA ARG A 115 1.04 -3.28 -21.25
C ARG A 115 0.04 -4.30 -20.69
N ARG A 116 0.44 -5.57 -20.58
CA ARG A 116 -0.37 -6.62 -19.95
C ARG A 116 -0.67 -6.29 -18.47
N THR A 117 0.33 -5.82 -17.73
CA THR A 117 0.18 -5.40 -16.32
C THR A 117 -0.78 -4.21 -16.20
N ILE A 118 -0.63 -3.20 -17.05
CA ILE A 118 -1.52 -2.03 -17.07
C ILE A 118 -2.96 -2.44 -17.38
N THR A 119 -3.17 -3.34 -18.35
CA THR A 119 -4.49 -3.91 -18.63
C THR A 119 -5.04 -4.63 -17.40
N ALA A 120 -4.24 -5.46 -16.73
CA ALA A 120 -4.66 -6.16 -15.52
C ALA A 120 -5.06 -5.21 -14.38
N TYR A 121 -4.40 -4.06 -14.23
CA TYR A 121 -4.81 -3.03 -13.27
C TYR A 121 -6.08 -2.28 -13.70
N SER A 122 -6.24 -2.04 -15.00
CA SER A 122 -7.38 -1.30 -15.54
C SER A 122 -8.68 -2.12 -15.55
N THR A 123 -8.60 -3.43 -15.76
CA THR A 123 -9.79 -4.29 -15.95
C THR A 123 -9.85 -5.49 -15.01
N GLY A 124 -8.74 -5.86 -14.37
CA GLY A 124 -8.66 -7.05 -13.53
C GLY A 124 -9.46 -6.94 -12.22
N PRO A 125 -9.63 -8.07 -11.51
CA PRO A 125 -10.41 -8.12 -10.28
C PRO A 125 -9.68 -7.52 -9.08
N ASN A 126 -8.35 -7.52 -9.11
CA ASN A 126 -7.52 -7.14 -7.97
C ASN A 126 -7.37 -5.61 -7.88
N PRO A 127 -7.29 -5.06 -6.64
CA PRO A 127 -6.95 -3.66 -6.47
C PRO A 127 -5.50 -3.39 -6.91
N ILE A 128 -5.18 -2.12 -7.13
CA ILE A 128 -3.87 -1.72 -7.62
C ILE A 128 -2.91 -1.62 -6.43
N PRO A 129 -1.74 -2.31 -6.46
CA PRO A 129 -0.82 -2.32 -5.33
C PRO A 129 -0.33 -0.93 -4.93
N TYR A 130 -0.06 -0.73 -3.63
CA TYR A 130 0.39 0.54 -3.08
C TYR A 130 1.59 1.15 -3.82
N HIS A 131 2.61 0.35 -4.15
CA HIS A 131 3.81 0.84 -4.82
C HIS A 131 3.52 1.38 -6.24
N ILE A 132 2.46 0.89 -6.90
CA ILE A 132 2.00 1.43 -8.19
C ILE A 132 1.28 2.75 -7.99
N ALA A 133 0.48 2.88 -6.92
CA ALA A 133 -0.13 4.14 -6.54
C ALA A 133 0.94 5.23 -6.27
N LEU A 134 2.02 4.86 -5.57
CA LEU A 134 3.19 5.72 -5.36
C LEU A 134 3.89 6.08 -6.68
N ALA A 135 4.05 5.11 -7.59
CA ALA A 135 4.64 5.37 -8.91
C ALA A 135 3.79 6.36 -9.74
N CYS A 136 2.47 6.26 -9.69
CA CYS A 136 1.58 7.23 -10.35
C CYS A 136 1.78 8.64 -9.80
N LYS A 137 1.80 8.80 -8.47
CA LYS A 137 2.05 10.08 -7.81
C LYS A 137 3.46 10.62 -8.09
N GLY A 138 4.48 9.76 -8.03
CA GLY A 138 5.86 10.13 -8.33
C GLY A 138 6.04 10.56 -9.78
N TRP A 139 5.35 9.89 -10.71
CA TRP A 139 5.33 10.29 -12.11
C TRP A 139 4.73 11.69 -12.29
N GLU A 140 3.61 12.02 -11.64
CA GLU A 140 3.01 13.36 -11.68
C GLU A 140 3.97 14.46 -11.22
N VAL A 141 4.73 14.19 -10.14
CA VAL A 141 5.75 15.11 -9.63
C VAL A 141 6.87 15.31 -10.64
N ILE A 142 7.37 14.22 -11.25
CA ILE A 142 8.46 14.27 -12.25
C ILE A 142 8.03 15.01 -13.52
N GLN A 143 6.76 14.92 -13.93
CA GLN A 143 6.24 15.61 -15.13
C GLN A 143 5.96 17.11 -14.92
N GLY A 144 6.34 17.69 -13.78
CA GLY A 144 6.27 19.14 -13.56
C GLY A 144 4.92 19.67 -13.04
N GLN A 145 4.11 18.83 -12.40
CA GLN A 145 3.00 19.29 -11.54
C GLN A 145 3.38 19.42 -10.05
N GLY A 146 4.67 19.26 -9.75
CA GLY A 146 5.34 19.79 -8.55
C GLY A 146 6.76 20.20 -8.96
N GLU A 147 7.21 21.40 -8.59
CA GLU A 147 8.53 21.91 -8.93
C GLU A 147 9.66 20.97 -8.45
N VAL A 148 10.16 20.10 -9.32
CA VAL A 148 11.51 19.54 -9.26
C VAL A 148 12.02 19.43 -10.70
N GLY A 149 13.16 20.06 -10.94
CA GLY A 149 13.74 20.30 -12.27
C GLY A 149 13.87 19.05 -13.14
N GLU A 150 13.68 19.30 -14.43
CA GLU A 150 13.84 18.40 -15.56
C GLU A 150 15.15 17.61 -15.48
N GLY A 151 15.06 16.40 -14.95
CA GLY A 151 16.18 15.49 -14.83
C GLY A 151 15.65 14.09 -14.62
N ARG A 152 15.91 13.18 -15.55
CA ARG A 152 15.79 11.74 -15.32
C ARG A 152 16.52 11.45 -14.01
N VAL A 153 15.80 11.04 -12.97
CA VAL A 153 16.39 10.72 -11.66
C VAL A 153 17.45 9.65 -11.88
N ARG A 154 18.72 10.08 -11.90
CA ARG A 154 19.85 9.17 -11.97
C ARG A 154 20.12 8.74 -10.54
N TYR A 155 19.95 7.45 -10.27
CA TYR A 155 20.42 6.86 -9.03
C TYR A 155 21.95 6.83 -9.08
N THR A 156 22.59 7.91 -8.64
CA THR A 156 24.03 7.95 -8.41
C THR A 156 24.30 7.45 -7.00
N VAL A 157 25.01 6.33 -6.87
CA VAL A 157 25.57 5.91 -5.59
C VAL A 157 26.86 6.70 -5.40
N GLU A 158 26.86 7.70 -4.52
CA GLU A 158 28.11 8.31 -4.09
C GLU A 158 28.93 7.25 -3.35
N PRO A 159 30.20 6.99 -3.73
CA PRO A 159 31.04 6.07 -2.99
C PRO A 159 31.19 6.55 -1.54
N PRO A 160 31.28 5.65 -0.55
CA PRO A 160 31.51 6.03 0.83
C PRO A 160 32.73 6.96 0.91
N ARG A 161 32.58 8.12 1.55
CA ARG A 161 33.71 9.02 1.76
C ARG A 161 34.77 8.28 2.55
N GLU A 162 35.89 7.99 1.90
CA GLU A 162 37.08 7.45 2.52
C GLU A 162 37.51 8.48 3.56
N GLN A 163 37.26 8.19 4.85
CA GLN A 163 37.81 8.99 5.92
C GLN A 163 39.30 8.72 5.91
N ASP A 164 40.04 9.65 5.32
CA ASP A 164 41.49 9.69 5.29
C ASP A 164 41.99 9.85 6.74
N GLY A 165 42.03 8.71 7.45
CA GLY A 165 42.52 8.57 8.80
C GLY A 165 44.04 8.66 8.80
N GLY A 166 44.55 9.86 8.52
CA GLY A 166 45.94 10.24 8.70
C GLY A 166 46.35 10.06 10.16
N THR A 167 46.72 8.84 10.54
CA THR A 167 47.35 8.55 11.82
C THR A 167 48.83 8.93 11.68
N SER A 168 49.12 10.21 11.93
CA SER A 168 50.49 10.67 12.18
C SER A 168 50.93 10.15 13.55
N VAL A 169 51.58 8.99 13.58
CA VAL A 169 52.24 8.48 14.79
C VAL A 169 53.49 9.33 15.03
N LYS A 170 53.38 10.34 15.90
CA LYS A 170 54.57 11.02 16.44
C LYS A 170 55.36 10.03 17.30
N ALA A 171 56.54 9.65 16.82
CA ALA A 171 57.52 8.90 17.59
C ALA A 171 57.98 9.72 18.81
N VAL A 172 57.56 9.28 20.01
CA VAL A 172 58.08 9.79 21.28
C VAL A 172 59.51 9.24 21.46
N LYS A 173 60.51 10.11 21.30
CA LYS A 173 61.90 9.83 21.70
C LYS A 173 61.96 9.62 23.21
N LYS A 174 62.08 8.38 23.67
CA LYS A 174 62.48 8.08 25.06
C LYS A 174 63.98 8.33 25.18
N ASN A 175 64.32 9.43 25.85
CA ASN A 175 65.67 9.78 26.24
C ASN A 175 65.96 9.10 27.58
N THR A 176 66.77 8.03 27.58
CA THR A 176 67.31 7.44 28.82
C THR A 176 68.83 7.61 28.80
N ALA A 177 69.29 8.57 29.59
CA ALA A 177 70.70 8.80 29.89
C ALA A 177 71.28 7.67 30.77
N PRO A 178 72.61 7.48 30.79
CA PRO A 178 73.24 6.26 31.25
C PRO A 178 73.47 6.29 32.76
N ARG A 179 73.31 5.14 33.43
CA ARG A 179 73.82 4.94 34.79
C ARG A 179 75.01 4.00 34.73
N ALA A 180 76.18 4.59 34.92
CA ALA A 180 77.46 3.91 35.00
C ALA A 180 77.72 3.45 36.45
N VAL A 181 78.53 2.38 36.58
CA VAL A 181 79.56 2.17 37.63
C VAL A 181 79.03 1.57 38.96
N ARG A 182 79.59 0.54 39.62
CA ARG A 182 80.95 -0.09 39.67
C ARG A 182 80.89 -1.44 40.42
N ARG A 183 81.82 -2.34 40.06
CA ARG A 183 82.49 -3.42 40.84
C ARG A 183 81.66 -4.56 41.42
#